data_AF-A0AAC9UH98-F1
#
_entry.id   AF-A0AAC9UH98-F1
#
_cell.length_a   1.000
_cell.length_b   1.000
_cell.length_c   1.000
_cell.angle_alpha   90.00
_cell.angle_beta   90.00
_cell.angle_gamma   90.00
#
_symmetry.space_group_name_H-M   'P 1'
#
loop_
_entity.id
_entity.type
_entity.pdbx_description
1 polymer ?
#
loop_
_entity_poly.entity_id
_entity_poly.type
_entity_poly.pdbx_seq_one_letter_code
_entity_poly.pdbx_strand_id
1 'polypeptide(L)'
;MPNKNSHRIPLVNNKKWQYSYEQPISFAPLVQLKNNNWVVPQHFLRYQHTLESVNTVLENIDFSAHFRVVAAQQNEQLYLQVAVLSPDNYSNNSNCEKNSAANKNHTRAKKLLFGRRWLVEKNLPTSELIQTAFLALKIAREHEVRELLQLTHKGATSTPFNNHHDLSLMAQNPELVSNSTDQASAQSIAKRLIFAGMSIVIKNHQVITSKQHLYTLELNCSDCQLNEFNNKTMAFLITDTSANSFLHGFITALVAISNEYVSEHFKYKNFARFSKQVMAEQIGELSVAIRSPDALGLCSMGKQHANQLNFEIDSTRAPQGCGQVIGGFLAAHGIEQPENAHLYENYL
;
A
#
# COMPACT_ATOMS: atom_id res chain seq x y z
N MET A 1 -23.93 9.18 -49.29
CA MET A 1 -22.68 8.56 -48.84
C MET A 1 -21.80 9.62 -48.19
N PRO A 2 -21.49 9.51 -46.89
CA PRO A 2 -20.52 10.40 -46.26
C PRO A 2 -19.25 9.66 -45.79
N ASN A 3 -18.16 10.43 -45.82
CA ASN A 3 -16.76 10.11 -45.57
C ASN A 3 -16.47 9.45 -44.22
N LYS A 4 -15.76 8.31 -44.24
CA LYS A 4 -15.02 7.77 -43.09
C LYS A 4 -13.62 8.40 -43.05
N ASN A 5 -13.49 9.55 -42.41
CA ASN A 5 -12.18 10.08 -42.04
C ASN A 5 -11.66 9.33 -40.81
N SER A 6 -10.94 8.22 -41.04
CA SER A 6 -10.04 7.68 -40.03
C SER A 6 -8.90 8.68 -39.86
N HIS A 7 -8.87 9.41 -38.74
CA HIS A 7 -7.72 10.22 -38.38
C HIS A 7 -6.54 9.28 -38.04
N ARG A 8 -5.70 9.01 -39.05
CA ARG A 8 -4.40 8.34 -38.88
C ARG A 8 -3.36 9.40 -38.55
N ILE A 9 -2.66 9.23 -37.45
CA ILE A 9 -1.49 10.05 -37.11
C ILE A 9 -0.32 9.62 -38.03
N PRO A 10 0.47 10.56 -38.58
CA PRO A 10 1.67 10.23 -39.36
C PRO A 10 2.69 9.48 -38.51
N LEU A 11 3.41 8.54 -39.13
CA LEU A 11 4.55 7.81 -38.55
C LEU A 11 5.51 8.78 -37.83
N VAL A 12 5.56 8.68 -36.50
CA VAL A 12 6.51 9.45 -35.69
C VAL A 12 7.90 8.84 -35.86
N ASN A 13 8.80 9.72 -36.28
CA ASN A 13 10.19 9.48 -36.62
C ASN A 13 11.00 8.86 -35.46
N ASN A 14 12.03 8.07 -35.79
CA ASN A 14 12.88 7.20 -34.96
C ASN A 14 13.74 7.87 -33.85
N LYS A 15 13.26 8.89 -33.14
CA LYS A 15 13.92 9.40 -31.90
C LYS A 15 13.12 8.96 -30.68
N LYS A 16 13.34 7.70 -30.31
CA LYS A 16 12.42 6.88 -29.51
C LYS A 16 12.12 7.35 -28.07
N TRP A 17 12.74 8.36 -27.46
CA TRP A 17 12.50 8.68 -26.03
C TRP A 17 12.85 10.11 -25.58
N GLN A 18 12.77 11.13 -26.45
CA GLN A 18 13.34 12.44 -26.06
C GLN A 18 12.56 13.24 -25.00
N TYR A 19 11.26 12.99 -24.76
CA TYR A 19 10.44 13.83 -23.84
C TYR A 19 9.31 13.12 -23.08
N SER A 20 9.20 11.79 -23.16
CA SER A 20 8.14 11.05 -22.46
C SER A 20 8.61 9.65 -22.11
N TYR A 21 8.50 9.29 -20.84
CA TYR A 21 8.72 7.93 -20.32
C TYR A 21 7.53 7.01 -20.61
N GLU A 22 6.49 7.51 -21.27
CA GLU A 22 5.32 6.78 -21.76
C GLU A 22 5.16 6.98 -23.27
N GLN A 23 4.94 5.92 -24.03
CA GLN A 23 4.75 6.00 -25.48
C GLN A 23 3.69 5.05 -26.01
N PRO A 24 2.74 5.51 -26.84
CA PRO A 24 1.83 4.62 -27.54
C PRO A 24 2.56 3.60 -28.41
N ILE A 25 2.08 2.36 -28.41
CA ILE A 25 2.51 1.38 -29.41
C ILE A 25 2.01 1.76 -30.80
N SER A 26 2.64 1.19 -31.82
CA SER A 26 2.13 1.26 -33.19
C SER A 26 0.69 0.78 -33.24
N PHE A 27 -0.18 1.55 -33.92
CA PHE A 27 -1.61 1.28 -34.03
C PHE A 27 -2.37 1.25 -32.70
N ALA A 28 -1.86 1.92 -31.66
CA ALA A 28 -2.61 2.13 -30.42
C ALA A 28 -3.97 2.81 -30.70
N PRO A 29 -5.06 2.35 -30.08
CA PRO A 29 -6.38 2.90 -30.31
C PRO A 29 -6.51 4.26 -29.61
N LEU A 30 -7.31 5.14 -30.22
CA LEU A 30 -7.77 6.38 -29.59
C LEU A 30 -9.22 6.19 -29.17
N VAL A 31 -9.49 6.37 -27.89
CA VAL A 31 -10.83 6.25 -27.31
C VAL A 31 -11.32 7.64 -26.92
N GLN A 32 -12.52 8.00 -27.37
CA GLN A 32 -13.18 9.22 -26.91
C GLN A 32 -13.92 8.94 -25.61
N LEU A 33 -13.62 9.72 -24.59
CA LEU A 33 -14.27 9.66 -23.28
C LEU A 33 -15.58 10.46 -23.29
N LYS A 34 -16.43 10.24 -22.28
CA LYS A 34 -17.71 10.97 -22.11
C LYS A 34 -17.55 12.49 -22.00
N ASN A 35 -16.38 12.97 -21.56
CA ASN A 35 -16.05 14.40 -21.50
C ASN A 35 -15.45 14.94 -22.82
N ASN A 36 -15.56 14.19 -23.92
CA ASN A 36 -15.04 14.49 -25.25
C ASN A 36 -13.51 14.50 -25.39
N ASN A 37 -12.77 14.17 -24.33
CA ASN A 37 -11.32 13.99 -24.42
C ASN A 37 -10.98 12.70 -25.15
N TRP A 38 -9.93 12.74 -25.96
CA TRP A 38 -9.36 11.56 -26.61
C TRP A 38 -8.14 11.08 -25.83
N VAL A 39 -8.08 9.79 -25.57
CA VAL A 39 -6.98 9.17 -24.83
C VAL A 39 -6.49 7.91 -25.52
N VAL A 40 -5.21 7.61 -25.36
CA VAL A 40 -4.68 6.26 -25.58
C VAL A 40 -4.77 5.53 -24.24
N PRO A 41 -5.48 4.39 -24.15
CA PRO A 41 -5.53 3.64 -22.91
C PRO A 41 -4.14 3.14 -22.49
N GLN A 42 -3.90 3.11 -21.18
CA GLN A 42 -2.63 2.74 -20.56
C GLN A 42 -2.05 1.40 -21.06
N HIS A 43 -2.91 0.43 -21.36
CA HIS A 43 -2.56 -0.91 -21.85
C HIS A 43 -1.91 -0.91 -23.25
N PHE A 44 -1.97 0.21 -23.96
CA PHE A 44 -1.34 0.40 -25.26
C PHE A 44 -0.15 1.35 -25.20
N LEU A 45 0.38 1.61 -24.00
CA LEU A 45 1.58 2.41 -23.80
C LEU A 45 2.76 1.52 -23.39
N ARG A 46 3.94 1.87 -23.89
CA ARG A 46 5.25 1.39 -23.45
C ARG A 46 5.83 2.36 -22.43
N TYR A 47 6.53 1.83 -21.45
CA TYR A 47 7.14 2.60 -20.38
C TYR A 47 8.66 2.41 -20.38
N GLN A 48 9.37 3.47 -20.03
CA GLN A 48 10.82 3.43 -19.80
C GLN A 48 11.19 4.41 -18.69
N HIS A 49 10.99 3.98 -17.45
CA HIS A 49 11.31 4.76 -16.27
C HIS A 49 12.81 4.86 -16.03
N THR A 50 13.26 6.09 -15.80
CA THR A 50 14.54 6.49 -15.22
C THR A 50 14.30 7.05 -13.81
N LEU A 51 15.36 7.20 -13.01
CA LEU A 51 15.27 7.87 -11.70
C LEU A 51 14.60 9.25 -11.81
N GLU A 52 14.94 10.03 -12.83
CA GLU A 52 14.33 11.34 -13.09
C GLU A 52 12.82 11.24 -13.34
N SER A 53 12.40 10.34 -14.23
CA SER A 53 10.98 10.17 -14.53
C SER A 53 10.16 9.71 -13.31
N VAL A 54 10.74 8.84 -12.47
CA VAL A 54 10.09 8.39 -11.23
C VAL A 54 9.96 9.55 -10.27
N ASN A 55 11.00 10.37 -10.10
CA ASN A 55 10.93 11.58 -9.27
C ASN A 55 9.85 12.54 -9.79
N THR A 56 9.73 12.76 -11.10
CA THR A 56 8.64 13.59 -11.66
C THR A 56 7.25 13.04 -11.29
N VAL A 57 7.06 11.72 -11.32
CA VAL A 57 5.79 11.11 -10.87
C VAL A 57 5.56 11.36 -9.37
N LEU A 58 6.59 11.15 -8.53
CA LEU A 58 6.49 11.35 -7.08
C LEU A 58 6.29 12.81 -6.68
N GLU A 59 6.83 13.77 -7.43
CA GLU A 59 6.61 15.21 -7.21
C GLU A 59 5.13 15.61 -7.36
N ASN A 60 4.39 14.86 -8.18
CA ASN A 60 2.96 15.05 -8.36
C ASN A 60 2.12 14.30 -7.31
N ILE A 61 2.75 13.61 -6.36
CA ILE A 61 2.09 12.99 -5.22
C ILE A 61 2.10 13.96 -4.04
N ASP A 62 0.91 14.23 -3.52
CA ASP A 62 0.69 14.99 -2.29
C ASP A 62 0.21 14.03 -1.17
N PHE A 63 0.92 14.09 -0.04
CA PHE A 63 0.63 13.34 1.17
C PHE A 63 1.35 13.97 2.38
N SER A 64 0.91 13.62 3.60
CA SER A 64 1.40 14.14 4.90
C SER A 64 2.89 14.51 4.95
N ALA A 65 3.22 15.69 5.48
CA ALA A 65 4.60 16.19 5.57
C ALA A 65 5.57 15.29 6.38
N HIS A 66 5.05 14.36 7.17
CA HIS A 66 5.87 13.44 7.99
C HIS A 66 6.29 12.17 7.23
N PHE A 67 5.68 11.89 6.08
CA PHE A 67 5.94 10.71 5.27
C PHE A 67 6.19 11.14 3.83
N ARG A 68 7.39 10.86 3.31
CA ARG A 68 7.74 11.17 1.92
C ARG A 68 8.15 9.89 1.22
N VAL A 69 7.49 9.58 0.11
CA VAL A 69 8.00 8.56 -0.82
C VAL A 69 9.12 9.18 -1.62
N VAL A 70 10.28 8.53 -1.63
CA VAL A 70 11.46 8.95 -2.40
C VAL A 70 11.85 7.84 -3.36
N ALA A 71 12.40 8.22 -4.52
CA ALA A 71 13.01 7.29 -5.45
C ALA A 71 14.53 7.33 -5.31
N ALA A 72 15.15 6.16 -5.44
CA ALA A 72 16.58 6.04 -5.50
C ALA A 72 16.97 4.92 -6.47
N GLN A 73 18.25 4.91 -6.82
CA GLN A 73 18.83 3.92 -7.71
C GLN A 73 20.07 3.34 -7.04
N GLN A 74 20.16 2.02 -6.99
CA GLN A 74 21.40 1.33 -6.65
C GLN A 74 21.77 0.43 -7.83
N ASN A 75 22.96 0.65 -8.40
CA ASN A 75 23.37 0.05 -9.67
C ASN A 75 22.35 0.37 -10.78
N GLU A 76 21.77 -0.63 -11.43
CA GLU A 76 20.72 -0.45 -12.45
C GLU A 76 19.30 -0.54 -11.90
N GLN A 77 19.14 -0.77 -10.59
CA GLN A 77 17.86 -1.07 -9.99
C GLN A 77 17.24 0.18 -9.34
N LEU A 78 16.09 0.56 -9.86
CA LEU A 78 15.26 1.63 -9.30
C LEU A 78 14.42 1.08 -8.15
N TYR A 79 14.23 1.90 -7.11
CA TYR A 79 13.34 1.56 -6.01
C TYR A 79 12.71 2.79 -5.37
N LEU A 80 11.55 2.60 -4.76
CA LEU A 80 10.92 3.53 -3.85
C LEU A 80 11.28 3.19 -2.41
N GLN A 81 11.32 4.21 -1.55
CA GLN A 81 11.45 4.05 -0.11
C GLN A 81 10.65 5.15 0.58
N VAL A 82 10.02 4.82 1.72
CA VAL A 82 9.33 5.84 2.52
C VAL A 82 10.31 6.40 3.54
N ALA A 83 10.57 7.71 3.45
CA ALA A 83 11.24 8.48 4.48
C ALA A 83 10.21 8.94 5.52
N VAL A 84 10.50 8.74 6.80
CA VAL A 84 9.61 9.07 7.92
C VAL A 84 10.35 10.03 8.87
N LEU A 85 9.70 11.14 9.21
CA LEU A 85 10.16 12.06 10.25
C LEU A 85 9.35 11.81 11.53
N SER A 86 9.90 10.97 12.40
CA SER A 86 9.26 10.53 13.65
C SER A 86 9.95 11.17 14.87
N PRO A 87 9.23 11.54 15.95
CA PRO A 87 9.83 11.90 17.23
C PRO A 87 10.74 10.76 17.74
N ASP A 88 11.85 11.09 18.38
CA ASP A 88 12.68 10.05 19.01
C ASP A 88 11.98 9.45 20.24
N ASN A 89 11.42 8.24 20.08
CA ASN A 89 10.74 7.52 21.16
C ASN A 89 11.69 6.93 22.22
N TYR A 90 13.01 6.95 21.97
CA TYR A 90 14.02 6.49 22.94
C TYR A 90 14.52 7.60 23.86
N SER A 91 14.19 8.86 23.59
CA SER A 91 14.56 9.98 24.46
C SER A 91 13.59 10.12 25.64
N ASN A 92 13.36 9.05 26.39
CA ASN A 92 12.83 9.14 27.75
C ASN A 92 14.01 9.10 28.72
N ASN A 93 14.50 10.29 29.10
CA ASN A 93 15.40 10.59 30.22
C ASN A 93 16.85 10.03 30.21
N SER A 94 17.83 10.93 30.09
CA SER A 94 18.83 11.15 31.16
C SER A 94 19.74 12.37 30.88
N ASN A 95 19.73 13.33 31.83
CA ASN A 95 20.76 14.34 32.10
C ASN A 95 20.83 15.70 31.38
N CYS A 96 19.91 16.06 30.49
CA CYS A 96 19.94 17.39 29.85
C CYS A 96 18.69 18.24 30.10
N GLU A 97 18.10 18.25 31.30
CA GLU A 97 17.09 19.26 31.67
C GLU A 97 16.80 19.18 33.18
N LYS A 98 17.74 19.67 33.99
CA LYS A 98 17.46 20.02 35.40
C LYS A 98 17.61 21.50 35.70
N ASN A 99 18.01 22.32 34.74
CA ASN A 99 18.12 23.76 34.92
C ASN A 99 17.59 24.46 33.67
N SER A 100 16.29 24.80 33.65
CA SER A 100 15.74 26.04 33.09
C SER A 100 14.22 25.96 33.00
N ALA A 101 13.52 26.67 33.87
CA ALA A 101 12.07 26.89 33.83
C ALA A 101 11.65 27.84 32.68
N ALA A 102 12.41 27.86 31.57
CA ALA A 102 12.31 28.83 30.50
C ALA A 102 12.59 28.19 29.13
N ASN A 103 11.81 27.17 28.74
CA ASN A 103 11.61 26.79 27.34
C ASN A 103 10.49 25.73 27.22
N LYS A 104 9.24 26.16 27.20
CA LYS A 104 8.06 25.31 26.90
C LYS A 104 7.91 24.98 25.40
N ASN A 105 8.95 25.18 24.59
CA ASN A 105 8.97 24.94 23.15
C ASN A 105 10.11 23.99 22.72
N HIS A 106 10.43 22.96 23.51
CA HIS A 106 11.29 21.90 23.04
C HIS A 106 10.53 21.02 22.04
N THR A 107 10.61 21.38 20.75
CA THR A 107 10.37 20.47 19.64
C THR A 107 11.18 19.20 19.89
N ARG A 108 10.52 18.09 20.24
CA ARG A 108 11.17 16.77 20.33
C ARG A 108 12.03 16.57 19.09
N ALA A 109 13.30 16.20 19.28
CA ALA A 109 14.19 15.92 18.16
C ALA A 109 13.53 14.87 17.25
N LYS A 110 13.41 15.19 15.96
CA LYS A 110 12.84 14.27 14.97
C LYS A 110 13.96 13.44 14.37
N LYS A 111 13.79 12.13 14.36
CA LYS A 111 14.68 11.18 13.68
C LYS A 111 14.18 10.96 12.26
N LEU A 112 15.11 11.00 11.30
CA LEU A 112 14.85 10.56 9.94
C LEU A 112 15.05 9.05 9.86
N LEU A 113 13.98 8.34 9.48
CA LEU A 113 13.95 6.90 9.31
C LEU A 113 13.62 6.57 7.85
N PHE A 114 14.06 5.39 7.41
CA PHE A 114 13.79 4.89 6.06
C PHE A 114 13.15 3.51 6.16
N GLY A 115 12.00 3.36 5.50
CA GLY A 115 11.27 2.10 5.42
C GLY A 115 11.96 1.06 4.51
N ARG A 116 11.25 -0.01 4.18
CA ARG A 116 11.75 -1.02 3.23
C ARG A 116 11.76 -0.48 1.80
N ARG A 117 12.62 -1.06 0.96
CA ARG A 117 12.73 -0.71 -0.47
C ARG A 117 11.67 -1.47 -1.28
N TRP A 118 11.07 -0.77 -2.22
CA TRP A 118 10.08 -1.30 -3.15
C TRP A 118 10.62 -1.16 -4.56
N LEU A 119 10.91 -2.28 -5.23
CA LEU A 119 11.54 -2.25 -6.55
C LEU A 119 10.62 -1.64 -7.61
N VAL A 120 11.21 -0.91 -8.55
CA VAL A 120 10.51 -0.31 -9.69
C VAL A 120 11.11 -0.86 -10.98
N GLU A 121 10.29 -1.58 -11.74
CA GLU A 121 10.64 -2.05 -13.08
C GLU A 121 10.65 -0.87 -14.06
N LYS A 122 11.58 -0.85 -15.02
CA LYS A 122 11.68 0.25 -15.99
C LYS A 122 10.45 0.31 -16.91
N ASN A 123 9.82 -0.82 -17.18
CA ASN A 123 8.60 -0.94 -17.99
C ASN A 123 7.30 -0.90 -17.17
N LEU A 124 7.39 -0.58 -15.86
CA LEU A 124 6.21 -0.49 -15.00
C LEU A 124 5.28 0.63 -15.47
N PRO A 125 3.97 0.41 -15.60
CA PRO A 125 3.06 1.49 -15.90
C PRO A 125 3.02 2.55 -14.81
N THR A 126 2.91 3.82 -15.18
CA THR A 126 2.87 4.93 -14.21
C THR A 126 1.77 4.79 -13.16
N SER A 127 0.60 4.22 -13.50
CA SER A 127 -0.44 3.98 -12.50
C SER A 127 -0.06 2.89 -11.49
N GLU A 128 0.69 1.87 -11.90
CA GLU A 128 1.25 0.86 -11.00
C GLU A 128 2.37 1.44 -10.13
N LEU A 129 3.17 2.38 -10.67
CA LEU A 129 4.14 3.14 -9.88
C LEU A 129 3.45 3.97 -8.78
N ILE A 130 2.38 4.69 -9.13
CA ILE A 130 1.58 5.48 -8.17
C ILE A 130 0.94 4.55 -7.12
N GLN A 131 0.41 3.41 -7.54
CA GLN A 131 -0.17 2.42 -6.63
C GLN A 131 0.90 1.81 -5.70
N THR A 132 2.11 1.57 -6.19
CA THR A 132 3.23 1.11 -5.36
C THR A 132 3.60 2.15 -4.31
N ALA A 133 3.65 3.44 -4.67
CA ALA A 133 3.88 4.52 -3.72
C ALA A 133 2.77 4.60 -2.64
N PHE A 134 1.50 4.47 -3.06
CA PHE A 134 0.35 4.40 -2.14
C PHE A 134 0.46 3.23 -1.16
N LEU A 135 0.77 2.03 -1.65
CA LEU A 135 0.95 0.84 -0.81
C LEU A 135 2.14 0.98 0.14
N ALA A 136 3.26 1.52 -0.32
CA ALA A 136 4.43 1.76 0.51
C ALA A 136 4.09 2.68 1.70
N LEU A 137 3.29 3.73 1.49
CA LEU A 137 2.81 4.61 2.56
C LEU A 137 1.90 3.88 3.56
N LYS A 138 0.95 3.06 3.08
CA LYS A 138 0.09 2.27 3.95
C LYS A 138 0.91 1.35 4.88
N ILE A 139 1.88 0.64 4.30
CA ILE A 139 2.72 -0.30 5.06
C ILE A 139 3.64 0.44 6.04
N ALA A 140 4.21 1.58 5.64
CA ALA A 140 5.02 2.40 6.55
C ALA A 140 4.20 2.92 7.73
N ARG A 141 2.94 3.33 7.52
CA ARG A 141 2.08 3.77 8.62
C ARG A 141 1.56 2.62 9.46
N GLU A 142 1.25 1.47 8.87
CA GLU A 142 0.88 0.27 9.62
C GLU A 142 2.00 -0.15 10.58
N HIS A 143 3.25 -0.04 10.13
CA HIS A 143 4.42 -0.27 10.98
C HIS A 143 4.41 0.65 12.22
N GLU A 144 4.22 1.97 12.04
CA GLU A 144 4.13 2.92 13.17
C GLU A 144 2.92 2.61 14.08
N VAL A 145 1.74 2.30 13.53
CA VAL A 145 0.54 1.94 14.31
C VAL A 145 0.81 0.73 15.21
N ARG A 146 1.48 -0.29 14.68
CA ARG A 146 1.84 -1.51 15.40
C ARG A 146 2.86 -1.26 16.51
N GLU A 147 3.79 -0.34 16.31
CA GLU A 147 4.76 0.07 17.34
C GLU A 147 4.13 0.92 18.45
N LEU A 148 3.14 1.74 18.12
CA LEU A 148 2.46 2.60 19.08
C LEU A 148 1.51 1.84 20.02
N LEU A 149 1.13 0.60 19.69
CA LEU A 149 0.28 -0.24 20.53
C LEU A 149 1.12 -1.01 21.57
N GLN A 150 0.96 -0.61 22.82
CA GLN A 150 1.65 -1.15 23.97
C GLN A 150 0.71 -1.97 24.85
N LEU A 151 1.23 -3.04 25.45
CA LEU A 151 0.55 -3.89 26.42
C LEU A 151 1.40 -3.99 27.69
N THR A 152 0.79 -3.64 28.83
CA THR A 152 1.40 -3.86 30.15
C THR A 152 1.04 -5.25 30.67
N HIS A 153 2.02 -6.11 30.89
CA HIS A 153 1.84 -7.45 31.44
C HIS A 153 2.92 -7.75 32.48
N LYS A 154 2.52 -8.22 33.68
CA LYS A 154 3.42 -8.57 34.80
C LYS A 154 4.42 -7.45 35.16
N GLY A 155 3.99 -6.20 35.12
CA GLY A 155 4.82 -5.03 35.47
C GLY A 155 5.78 -4.56 34.36
N ALA A 156 5.83 -5.25 33.21
CA ALA A 156 6.58 -4.83 32.04
C ALA A 156 5.64 -4.35 30.93
N THR A 157 6.12 -3.43 30.08
CA THR A 157 5.41 -2.96 28.89
C THR A 157 6.11 -3.46 27.64
N SER A 158 5.35 -4.02 26.71
CA SER A 158 5.85 -4.49 25.40
C SER A 158 4.93 -4.04 24.26
N THR A 159 5.37 -4.23 23.02
CA THR A 159 4.59 -3.95 21.81
C THR A 159 4.28 -5.27 21.08
N PRO A 160 3.19 -5.98 21.46
CA PRO A 160 2.95 -7.37 21.07
C PRO A 160 2.60 -7.56 19.58
N PHE A 161 2.41 -6.46 18.83
CA PHE A 161 2.11 -6.49 17.40
C PHE A 161 3.18 -5.81 16.53
N ASN A 162 4.32 -5.41 17.12
CA ASN A 162 5.39 -4.76 16.36
C ASN A 162 5.96 -5.68 15.27
N ASN A 163 6.53 -5.09 14.22
CA ASN A 163 7.09 -5.84 13.07
C ASN A 163 8.56 -6.25 13.25
N HIS A 164 9.11 -6.09 14.45
CA HIS A 164 10.51 -6.34 14.80
C HIS A 164 10.70 -7.61 15.64
N HIS A 165 9.65 -8.40 15.86
CA HIS A 165 9.77 -9.68 16.56
C HIS A 165 10.68 -10.66 15.79
N ASP A 166 11.36 -11.51 16.55
CA ASP A 166 12.12 -12.63 16.00
C ASP A 166 11.15 -13.76 15.61
N LEU A 167 10.68 -13.69 14.36
CA LEU A 167 9.74 -14.68 13.83
C LEU A 167 10.34 -16.08 13.76
N SER A 168 11.65 -16.21 13.54
CA SER A 168 12.33 -17.51 13.50
C SER A 168 12.37 -18.15 14.88
N LEU A 169 12.67 -17.38 15.93
CA LEU A 169 12.60 -17.85 17.31
C LEU A 169 11.19 -18.31 17.67
N MET A 170 10.16 -17.52 17.33
CA MET A 170 8.76 -17.87 17.59
C MET A 170 8.35 -19.15 16.84
N ALA A 171 8.75 -19.30 15.58
CA ALA A 171 8.43 -20.47 14.78
C ALA A 171 9.14 -21.75 15.27
N GLN A 172 10.33 -21.63 15.86
CA GLN A 172 11.06 -22.75 16.46
C GLN A 172 10.52 -23.14 17.85
N ASN A 173 9.82 -22.23 18.53
CA ASN A 173 9.27 -22.44 19.88
C ASN A 173 7.77 -22.03 19.93
N PRO A 174 6.91 -22.59 19.07
CA PRO A 174 5.53 -22.12 18.91
C PRO A 174 4.70 -22.28 20.19
N GLU A 175 5.02 -23.25 21.03
CA GLU A 175 4.39 -23.50 22.33
C GLU A 175 4.52 -22.31 23.31
N LEU A 176 5.55 -21.48 23.16
CA LEU A 176 5.73 -20.29 24.01
C LEU A 176 4.68 -19.21 23.75
N VAL A 177 4.04 -19.21 22.58
CA VAL A 177 3.08 -18.18 22.14
C VAL A 177 1.71 -18.74 21.75
N SER A 178 1.54 -20.06 21.78
CA SER A 178 0.27 -20.73 21.40
C SER A 178 -0.53 -21.28 22.59
N ASN A 179 0.03 -21.28 23.80
CA ASN A 179 -0.62 -21.86 24.97
C ASN A 179 -1.77 -20.97 25.49
N SER A 180 -2.98 -21.54 25.56
CA SER A 180 -4.25 -20.84 25.82
C SER A 180 -4.69 -20.85 27.29
N THR A 181 -3.78 -20.64 28.24
CA THR A 181 -4.14 -20.65 29.67
C THR A 181 -4.72 -19.34 30.19
N ASP A 182 -4.63 -18.25 29.42
CA ASP A 182 -4.97 -16.91 29.91
C ASP A 182 -6.47 -16.58 29.66
N GLN A 183 -7.27 -16.64 30.74
CA GLN A 183 -8.72 -16.39 30.74
C GLN A 183 -9.09 -14.90 30.87
N ALA A 184 -8.18 -13.98 30.55
CA ALA A 184 -8.46 -12.56 30.70
C ALA A 184 -9.66 -12.14 29.82
N SER A 185 -10.58 -11.38 30.39
CA SER A 185 -11.68 -10.78 29.63
C SER A 185 -11.20 -9.58 28.80
N ALA A 186 -11.96 -9.25 27.75
CA ALA A 186 -11.76 -8.05 26.93
C ALA A 186 -11.64 -6.76 27.78
N GLN A 187 -12.46 -6.62 28.82
CA GLN A 187 -12.42 -5.46 29.72
C GLN A 187 -11.13 -5.41 30.55
N SER A 188 -10.63 -6.56 30.99
CA SER A 188 -9.37 -6.64 31.74
C SER A 188 -8.16 -6.33 30.87
N ILE A 189 -8.11 -6.88 29.65
CA ILE A 189 -7.01 -6.58 28.71
C ILE A 189 -7.02 -5.12 28.27
N ALA A 190 -8.18 -4.51 28.04
CA ALA A 190 -8.28 -3.12 27.60
C ALA A 190 -7.65 -2.13 28.60
N LYS A 191 -7.79 -2.37 29.90
CA LYS A 191 -7.16 -1.53 30.95
C LYS A 191 -5.63 -1.57 30.93
N ARG A 192 -5.04 -2.58 30.29
CA ARG A 192 -3.59 -2.79 30.19
C ARG A 192 -3.01 -2.25 28.88
N LEU A 193 -3.86 -1.76 27.98
CA LEU A 193 -3.45 -1.26 26.68
C LEU A 193 -3.21 0.24 26.72
N ILE A 194 -2.12 0.63 26.08
CA ILE A 194 -1.76 2.02 25.81
C ILE A 194 -1.57 2.13 24.31
N PHE A 195 -2.18 3.13 23.69
CA PHE A 195 -1.96 3.44 22.29
C PHE A 195 -1.46 4.87 22.16
N ALA A 196 -0.30 5.04 21.53
CA ALA A 196 0.33 6.36 21.33
C ALA A 196 0.44 7.18 22.63
N GLY A 197 0.82 6.51 23.74
CA GLY A 197 0.99 7.13 25.05
C GLY A 197 -0.30 7.34 25.85
N MET A 198 -1.47 6.97 25.31
CA MET A 198 -2.76 7.17 25.96
C MET A 198 -3.46 5.86 26.30
N SER A 199 -4.09 5.81 27.46
CA SER A 199 -4.96 4.69 27.85
C SER A 199 -6.22 4.65 26.99
N ILE A 200 -6.68 3.45 26.68
CA ILE A 200 -7.92 3.24 25.92
C ILE A 200 -9.11 3.08 26.86
N VAL A 201 -10.29 3.52 26.41
CA VAL A 201 -11.54 3.37 27.18
C VAL A 201 -12.60 2.68 26.32
N ILE A 202 -13.10 1.54 26.79
CA ILE A 202 -14.28 0.90 26.21
C ILE A 202 -15.51 1.73 26.61
N LYS A 203 -16.21 2.27 25.61
CA LYS A 203 -17.46 3.02 25.80
C LYS A 203 -18.68 2.14 25.74
N ASN A 204 -18.67 1.15 24.86
CA ASN A 204 -19.78 0.24 24.69
C ASN A 204 -19.31 -1.17 24.33
N HIS A 205 -20.07 -2.17 24.77
CA HIS A 205 -19.93 -3.56 24.39
C HIS A 205 -21.33 -4.11 24.12
N GLN A 206 -21.58 -4.49 22.88
CA GLN A 206 -22.84 -5.10 22.45
C GLN A 206 -22.60 -6.56 22.04
N VAL A 207 -23.47 -7.44 22.50
CA VAL A 207 -23.53 -8.82 22.05
C VAL A 207 -24.52 -8.87 20.88
N ILE A 208 -24.02 -9.07 19.66
CA ILE A 208 -24.85 -9.21 18.46
C ILE A 208 -25.37 -10.64 18.37
N THR A 209 -24.48 -11.61 18.57
CA THR A 209 -24.82 -13.04 18.72
C THR A 209 -23.91 -13.66 19.78
N SER A 210 -24.13 -14.94 20.13
CA SER A 210 -23.25 -15.68 21.04
C SER A 210 -21.78 -15.78 20.57
N LYS A 211 -21.51 -15.49 19.29
CA LYS A 211 -20.18 -15.48 18.68
C LYS A 211 -19.84 -14.13 18.05
N GLN A 212 -20.57 -13.07 18.35
CA GLN A 212 -20.31 -11.76 17.73
C GLN A 212 -20.47 -10.67 18.76
N HIS A 213 -19.34 -10.01 19.06
CA HIS A 213 -19.27 -8.96 20.05
C HIS A 213 -18.74 -7.69 19.39
N LEU A 214 -19.53 -6.62 19.46
CA LEU A 214 -19.16 -5.30 18.97
C LEU A 214 -18.64 -4.47 20.12
N TYR A 215 -17.42 -3.98 19.99
CA TYR A 215 -16.82 -3.03 20.94
C TYR A 215 -16.76 -1.65 20.31
N THR A 216 -17.07 -0.63 21.11
CA THR A 216 -16.85 0.78 20.76
C THR A 216 -15.89 1.40 21.76
N LEU A 217 -14.82 2.01 21.27
CA LEU A 217 -13.76 2.61 22.07
C LEU A 217 -13.54 4.06 21.66
N GLU A 218 -13.02 4.83 22.61
CA GLU A 218 -12.51 6.18 22.37
C GLU A 218 -11.01 6.21 22.63
N LEU A 219 -10.28 6.83 21.71
CA LEU A 219 -8.87 7.15 21.86
C LEU A 219 -8.75 8.59 22.35
N ASN A 220 -8.32 8.77 23.61
CA ASN A 220 -8.26 10.08 24.26
C ASN A 220 -7.04 10.93 23.85
N CYS A 221 -6.40 10.63 22.71
CA CYS A 221 -5.24 11.38 22.26
C CYS A 221 -5.68 12.67 21.58
N SER A 222 -5.13 13.82 21.96
CA SER A 222 -5.45 15.11 21.33
C SER A 222 -4.37 15.60 20.35
N ASP A 223 -3.14 15.14 20.53
CA ASP A 223 -1.96 15.56 19.76
C ASP A 223 -1.01 14.38 19.48
N CYS A 224 -1.56 13.31 18.91
CA CYS A 224 -0.79 12.15 18.50
C CYS A 224 0.02 12.45 17.24
N GLN A 225 1.19 11.82 17.13
CA GLN A 225 2.01 11.82 15.92
C GLN A 225 1.20 11.41 14.67
N LEU A 226 0.28 10.47 14.84
CA LEU A 226 -0.69 10.04 13.83
C LEU A 226 -2.03 10.73 14.13
N ASN A 227 -2.27 11.84 13.44
CA ASN A 227 -3.39 12.75 13.71
C ASN A 227 -4.77 12.16 13.44
N GLU A 228 -4.88 11.12 12.62
CA GLU A 228 -6.15 10.42 12.35
C GLU A 228 -6.73 9.70 13.58
N PHE A 229 -5.93 9.52 14.62
CA PHE A 229 -6.34 8.94 15.90
C PHE A 229 -6.71 9.98 16.95
N ASN A 230 -6.57 11.28 16.65
CA ASN A 230 -6.88 12.33 17.61
C ASN A 230 -8.39 12.33 17.92
N ASN A 231 -8.75 12.14 19.20
CA ASN A 231 -10.11 12.05 19.74
C ASN A 231 -11.00 11.11 18.92
N LYS A 232 -10.42 10.00 18.44
CA LYS A 232 -11.09 9.09 17.51
C LYS A 232 -11.96 8.11 18.27
N THR A 233 -13.23 8.06 17.89
CA THR A 233 -14.12 6.94 18.23
C THR A 233 -14.00 5.87 17.17
N MET A 234 -13.87 4.63 17.60
CA MET A 234 -13.77 3.47 16.72
C MET A 234 -14.62 2.31 17.22
N ALA A 235 -15.02 1.45 16.29
CA ALA A 235 -15.77 0.24 16.61
C ALA A 235 -15.20 -0.94 15.82
N PHE A 236 -15.24 -2.12 16.43
CA PHE A 236 -14.81 -3.36 15.79
C PHE A 236 -15.57 -4.56 16.34
N LEU A 237 -15.76 -5.54 15.46
CA LEU A 237 -16.46 -6.79 15.73
C LEU A 237 -15.44 -7.91 15.97
N ILE A 238 -15.65 -8.73 17.00
CA ILE A 238 -14.88 -9.95 17.25
C ILE A 238 -15.79 -11.17 17.30
N THR A 239 -15.23 -12.34 16.98
CA THR A 239 -15.98 -13.59 16.76
C THR A 239 -16.06 -14.51 17.99
N ASP A 240 -15.46 -14.11 19.11
CA ASP A 240 -15.50 -14.79 20.40
C ASP A 240 -15.22 -13.78 21.52
N THR A 241 -15.21 -14.23 22.78
CA THR A 241 -15.03 -13.37 23.97
C THR A 241 -13.60 -13.33 24.50
N SER A 242 -12.64 -13.96 23.82
CA SER A 242 -11.26 -14.05 24.30
C SER A 242 -10.55 -12.69 24.27
N ALA A 243 -9.63 -12.48 25.20
CA ALA A 243 -8.75 -11.32 25.17
C ALA A 243 -7.91 -11.28 23.87
N ASN A 244 -7.52 -12.43 23.32
CA ASN A 244 -6.74 -12.46 22.09
C ASN A 244 -7.55 -11.95 20.89
N SER A 245 -8.78 -12.41 20.72
CA SER A 245 -9.66 -11.91 19.67
C SER A 245 -9.95 -10.42 19.82
N PHE A 246 -10.09 -9.92 21.06
CA PHE A 246 -10.15 -8.48 21.32
C PHE A 246 -8.89 -7.74 20.86
N LEU A 247 -7.70 -8.22 21.21
CA LEU A 247 -6.42 -7.61 20.81
C LEU A 247 -6.26 -7.56 19.29
N HIS A 248 -6.52 -8.67 18.59
CA HIS A 248 -6.45 -8.75 17.13
C HIS A 248 -7.51 -7.86 16.45
N GLY A 249 -8.74 -7.84 16.99
CA GLY A 249 -9.79 -6.94 16.50
C GLY A 249 -9.41 -5.47 16.66
N PHE A 250 -8.81 -5.12 17.80
CA PHE A 250 -8.40 -3.75 18.09
C PHE A 250 -7.29 -3.27 17.16
N ILE A 251 -6.18 -4.02 17.02
CA ILE A 251 -5.10 -3.62 16.11
C ILE A 251 -5.56 -3.57 14.66
N THR A 252 -6.42 -4.50 14.24
CA THR A 252 -7.00 -4.50 12.87
C THR A 252 -7.78 -3.21 12.63
N ALA A 253 -8.57 -2.76 13.60
CA ALA A 253 -9.34 -1.54 13.48
C ALA A 253 -8.46 -0.27 13.51
N LEU A 254 -7.38 -0.25 14.29
CA LEU A 254 -6.39 0.83 14.25
C LEU A 254 -5.73 0.93 12.86
N VAL A 255 -5.28 -0.21 12.33
CA VAL A 255 -4.68 -0.28 10.98
C VAL A 255 -5.69 0.15 9.91
N ALA A 256 -6.96 -0.24 10.04
CA ALA A 256 -8.01 0.19 9.13
C ALA A 256 -8.20 1.71 9.11
N ILE A 257 -8.19 2.37 10.29
CA ILE A 257 -8.26 3.84 10.40
C ILE A 257 -7.08 4.52 9.71
N SER A 258 -5.85 4.03 9.96
CA SER A 258 -4.64 4.57 9.31
C SER A 258 -4.67 4.36 7.79
N ASN A 259 -5.10 3.18 7.34
CA ASN A 259 -5.26 2.88 5.92
C ASN A 259 -6.31 3.79 5.25
N GLU A 260 -7.42 4.06 5.93
CA GLU A 260 -8.42 5.01 5.46
C GLU A 260 -7.86 6.43 5.38
N TYR A 261 -7.07 6.86 6.37
CA TYR A 261 -6.40 8.16 6.31
C TYR A 261 -5.51 8.29 5.07
N VAL A 262 -4.72 7.26 4.73
CA VAL A 262 -3.91 7.24 3.50
C VAL A 262 -4.81 7.33 2.27
N SER A 263 -5.87 6.52 2.20
CA SER A 263 -6.81 6.51 1.08
C SER A 263 -7.44 7.89 0.80
N GLU A 264 -7.80 8.63 1.85
CA GLU A 264 -8.44 9.94 1.73
C GLU A 264 -7.47 11.08 1.41
N HIS A 265 -6.21 10.99 1.85
CA HIS A 265 -5.24 12.10 1.74
C HIS A 265 -4.18 11.90 0.67
N PHE A 266 -3.97 10.68 0.18
CA PHE A 266 -3.06 10.43 -0.94
C PHE A 266 -3.65 10.96 -2.23
N LYS A 267 -2.99 11.95 -2.83
CA LYS A 267 -3.42 12.56 -4.09
C LYS A 267 -2.31 12.44 -5.12
N TYR A 268 -2.70 12.12 -6.35
CA TYR A 268 -1.83 12.30 -7.52
C TYR A 268 -2.43 13.40 -8.40
N LYS A 269 -1.67 14.45 -8.68
CA LYS A 269 -2.15 15.63 -9.42
C LYS A 269 -3.49 16.16 -8.88
N ASN A 270 -3.57 16.33 -7.56
CA ASN A 270 -4.77 16.75 -6.82
C ASN A 270 -5.97 15.80 -6.86
N PHE A 271 -5.86 14.61 -7.46
CA PHE A 271 -6.92 13.62 -7.51
C PHE A 271 -6.69 12.49 -6.49
N ALA A 272 -7.64 12.33 -5.56
CA ALA A 272 -7.60 11.31 -4.50
C ALA A 272 -8.27 10.00 -4.96
N ARG A 273 -7.64 9.25 -5.88
CA ARG A 273 -8.21 8.05 -6.50
C ARG A 273 -8.77 7.03 -5.49
N PHE A 274 -8.16 6.91 -4.31
CA PHE A 274 -8.50 5.90 -3.31
C PHE A 274 -9.54 6.38 -2.28
N SER A 275 -9.94 7.65 -2.34
CA SER A 275 -10.97 8.20 -1.45
C SER A 275 -12.31 7.53 -1.67
N LYS A 276 -13.06 7.31 -0.58
CA LYS A 276 -14.46 6.84 -0.61
C LYS A 276 -15.40 7.82 -1.31
N GLN A 277 -14.97 9.06 -1.54
CA GLN A 277 -15.73 10.06 -2.32
C GLN A 277 -15.65 9.81 -3.83
N VAL A 278 -14.75 8.93 -4.30
CA VAL A 278 -14.68 8.57 -5.71
C VAL A 278 -15.69 7.46 -6.01
N MET A 279 -16.62 7.73 -6.91
CA MET A 279 -17.68 6.80 -7.28
C MET A 279 -17.13 5.53 -7.95
N ALA A 280 -17.25 4.39 -7.26
CA ALA A 280 -16.78 3.10 -7.75
C ALA A 280 -17.43 2.69 -9.08
N GLU A 281 -18.74 2.95 -9.25
CA GLU A 281 -19.46 2.66 -10.49
C GLU A 281 -18.91 3.48 -11.66
N GLN A 282 -18.59 4.76 -11.46
CA GLN A 282 -18.03 5.63 -12.50
C GLN A 282 -16.61 5.21 -12.91
N ILE A 283 -15.81 4.72 -11.95
CA ILE A 283 -14.52 4.07 -12.27
C ILE A 283 -14.76 2.82 -13.14
N GLY A 284 -15.75 2.00 -12.78
CA GLY A 284 -16.13 0.81 -13.54
C GLY A 284 -16.52 1.15 -14.97
N GLU A 285 -17.40 2.12 -15.15
CA GLU A 285 -17.81 2.63 -16.48
C GLU A 285 -16.61 3.12 -17.30
N LEU A 286 -15.71 3.91 -16.70
CA LEU A 286 -14.50 4.37 -17.37
C LEU A 286 -13.60 3.20 -17.77
N SER A 287 -13.43 2.21 -16.89
CA SER A 287 -12.64 1.01 -17.18
C SER A 287 -13.23 0.20 -18.33
N VAL A 288 -14.54 0.07 -18.41
CA VAL A 288 -15.21 -0.62 -19.53
C VAL A 288 -14.99 0.16 -20.84
N ALA A 289 -15.17 1.47 -20.82
CA ALA A 289 -15.02 2.32 -22.01
C ALA A 289 -13.62 2.25 -22.63
N ILE A 290 -12.57 2.04 -21.81
CA ILE A 290 -11.17 1.98 -22.28
C ILE A 290 -10.65 0.55 -22.49
N ARG A 291 -11.47 -0.49 -22.29
CA ARG A 291 -11.05 -1.90 -22.42
C ARG A 291 -11.95 -2.74 -23.32
N SER A 292 -13.21 -2.36 -23.56
CA SER A 292 -14.12 -3.20 -24.33
C SER A 292 -13.65 -3.32 -25.80
N PRO A 293 -13.69 -4.53 -26.40
CA PRO A 293 -13.26 -4.73 -27.79
C PRO A 293 -13.98 -3.80 -28.78
N ASP A 294 -15.27 -3.55 -28.56
CA ASP A 294 -16.10 -2.68 -29.38
C ASP A 294 -15.67 -1.21 -29.29
N ALA A 295 -15.30 -0.73 -28.09
CA ALA A 295 -14.82 0.64 -27.91
C ALA A 295 -13.40 0.83 -28.46
N LEU A 296 -12.56 -0.22 -28.39
CA LEU A 296 -11.19 -0.17 -28.85
C LEU A 296 -11.05 -0.24 -30.37
N GLY A 297 -11.97 -0.92 -31.07
CA GLY A 297 -12.02 -0.95 -32.54
C GLY A 297 -10.72 -1.41 -33.21
N LEU A 298 -9.93 -2.26 -32.53
CA LEU A 298 -8.57 -2.62 -32.96
C LEU A 298 -8.57 -3.38 -34.30
N CYS A 299 -7.76 -2.91 -35.24
CA CYS A 299 -7.43 -3.66 -36.45
C CYS A 299 -6.50 -4.85 -36.14
N SER A 300 -6.32 -5.77 -37.09
CA SER A 300 -5.45 -6.95 -36.94
C SER A 300 -4.02 -6.57 -36.50
N MET A 301 -3.43 -5.55 -37.12
CA MET A 301 -2.11 -5.04 -36.74
C MET A 301 -2.07 -4.49 -35.32
N GLY A 302 -3.12 -3.76 -34.89
CA GLY A 302 -3.23 -3.25 -33.53
C GLY A 302 -3.30 -4.37 -32.49
N LYS A 303 -4.06 -5.44 -32.78
CA LYS A 303 -4.10 -6.64 -31.93
C LYS A 303 -2.73 -7.32 -31.85
N GLN A 304 -2.02 -7.44 -32.97
CA GLN A 304 -0.68 -8.03 -33.01
C GLN A 304 0.31 -7.23 -32.15
N HIS A 305 0.33 -5.90 -32.27
CA HIS A 305 1.23 -5.06 -31.47
C HIS A 305 0.88 -5.07 -29.98
N ALA A 306 -0.41 -5.12 -29.63
CA ALA A 306 -0.85 -5.24 -28.23
C ALA A 306 -0.43 -6.59 -27.62
N ASN A 307 -0.61 -7.69 -28.35
CA ASN A 307 -0.17 -9.01 -27.91
C ASN A 307 1.36 -9.08 -27.76
N GLN A 308 2.09 -8.45 -28.69
CA GLN A 308 3.55 -8.36 -28.59
C GLN A 308 3.98 -7.57 -27.35
N LEU A 309 3.32 -6.45 -27.04
CA LEU A 309 3.61 -5.68 -25.83
C LEU A 309 3.37 -6.52 -24.57
N ASN A 310 2.24 -7.21 -24.49
CA ASN A 310 1.92 -8.07 -23.35
C ASN A 310 2.97 -9.19 -23.20
N PHE A 311 3.33 -9.85 -24.29
CA PHE A 311 4.39 -10.88 -24.30
C PHE A 311 5.72 -10.33 -23.76
N GLU A 312 6.16 -9.17 -24.24
CA GLU A 312 7.42 -8.54 -23.83
C GLU A 312 7.41 -8.15 -22.34
N ILE A 313 6.28 -7.69 -21.80
CA ILE A 313 6.16 -7.35 -20.38
C ILE A 313 6.14 -8.62 -19.53
N ASP A 314 5.24 -9.56 -19.83
CA ASP A 314 5.00 -10.74 -18.99
C ASP A 314 6.21 -11.69 -18.97
N SER A 315 6.88 -11.89 -20.11
CA SER A 315 8.09 -12.72 -20.18
C SER A 315 9.24 -12.20 -19.31
N THR A 316 9.32 -10.88 -19.08
CA THR A 316 10.36 -10.27 -18.23
C THR A 316 10.03 -10.30 -16.73
N ARG A 317 8.78 -10.56 -16.35
CA ARG A 317 8.32 -10.58 -14.95
C ARG A 317 8.60 -11.89 -14.23
N ALA A 318 8.82 -12.98 -14.97
CA ALA A 318 9.12 -14.27 -14.36
C ALA A 318 10.44 -14.21 -13.56
N PRO A 319 10.42 -14.53 -12.26
CA PRO A 319 11.63 -14.46 -11.44
C PRO A 319 12.63 -15.57 -11.84
N GLN A 320 13.89 -15.22 -12.03
CA GLN A 320 14.94 -16.19 -12.40
C GLN A 320 15.27 -17.17 -11.26
N GLY A 321 15.58 -18.42 -11.63
CA GLY A 321 16.09 -19.44 -10.70
C GLY A 321 15.04 -20.12 -9.80
N CYS A 322 13.75 -19.96 -10.08
CA CYS A 322 12.66 -20.51 -9.24
C CYS A 322 11.84 -21.63 -9.92
N GLY A 323 12.30 -22.19 -11.04
CA GLY A 323 11.56 -23.19 -11.82
C GLY A 323 11.10 -24.40 -11.01
N GLN A 324 11.93 -24.94 -10.11
CA GLN A 324 11.53 -26.04 -9.22
C GLN A 324 10.38 -25.66 -8.27
N VAL A 325 10.40 -24.42 -7.74
CA VAL A 325 9.35 -23.92 -6.85
C VAL A 325 8.05 -23.74 -7.62
N ILE A 326 8.13 -23.18 -8.83
CA ILE A 326 6.97 -23.01 -9.72
C ILE A 326 6.39 -24.37 -10.13
N GLY A 327 7.23 -25.30 -10.57
CA GLY A 327 6.80 -26.65 -10.96
C GLY A 327 6.13 -27.40 -9.80
N GLY A 328 6.70 -27.32 -8.59
CA GLY A 328 6.08 -27.89 -7.39
C GLY A 328 4.74 -27.23 -7.04
N PHE A 329 4.64 -25.91 -7.21
CA PHE A 329 3.39 -25.17 -7.01
C PHE A 329 2.31 -25.60 -8.02
N LEU A 330 2.65 -25.76 -9.30
CA LEU A 330 1.73 -26.22 -10.33
C LEU A 330 1.28 -27.67 -10.08
N ALA A 331 2.21 -28.56 -9.74
CA ALA A 331 1.91 -29.96 -9.43
C ALA A 331 0.97 -30.10 -8.21
N ALA A 332 1.17 -29.28 -7.17
CA ALA A 332 0.28 -29.26 -6.00
C ALA A 332 -1.18 -28.88 -6.34
N HIS A 333 -1.40 -28.23 -7.49
CA HIS A 333 -2.72 -27.86 -8.00
C HIS A 333 -3.17 -28.73 -9.18
N GLY A 334 -2.44 -29.80 -9.51
CA GLY A 334 -2.76 -30.68 -10.62
C GLY A 334 -2.63 -30.03 -12.00
N ILE A 335 -1.78 -29.00 -12.13
CA ILE A 335 -1.52 -28.30 -13.39
C ILE A 335 -0.20 -28.82 -13.96
N GLU A 336 -0.26 -29.50 -15.11
CA GLU A 336 0.96 -29.95 -15.81
C GLU A 336 1.62 -28.80 -16.60
N GLN A 337 0.81 -28.00 -17.30
CA GLN A 337 1.30 -26.85 -18.06
C GLN A 337 0.27 -25.71 -18.03
N PRO A 338 0.66 -24.50 -17.58
CA PRO A 338 -0.24 -23.35 -17.62
C PRO A 338 -0.42 -22.85 -19.07
N GLU A 339 -1.56 -22.22 -19.37
CA GLU A 339 -1.90 -21.72 -20.71
C GLU A 339 -0.84 -20.77 -21.30
N ASN A 340 -0.17 -20.01 -20.43
CA ASN A 340 0.87 -19.07 -20.77
C ASN A 340 2.29 -19.64 -20.62
N ALA A 341 2.46 -20.97 -20.59
CA ALA A 341 3.78 -21.60 -20.47
C ALA A 341 4.78 -21.17 -21.56
N HIS A 342 4.29 -20.83 -22.75
CA HIS A 342 5.08 -20.29 -23.86
C HIS A 342 5.77 -18.94 -23.53
N LEU A 343 5.36 -18.23 -22.47
CA LEU A 343 6.05 -17.04 -21.99
C LEU A 343 7.28 -17.37 -21.12
N TYR A 344 7.38 -18.62 -20.67
CA TYR A 344 8.27 -19.06 -19.59
C TYR A 344 9.04 -20.32 -19.97
N GLU A 345 9.46 -20.45 -21.24
CA GLU A 345 10.14 -21.64 -21.78
C GLU A 345 11.40 -22.08 -20.99
N ASN A 346 11.98 -21.19 -20.18
CA ASN A 346 13.14 -21.49 -19.34
C ASN A 346 12.80 -21.87 -17.88
N TYR A 347 11.51 -21.95 -17.52
CA TYR A 347 11.04 -22.11 -16.12
C TYR A 347 10.18 -23.35 -15.88
N LEU A 348 9.64 -23.94 -16.94
CA LEU A 348 8.80 -25.14 -16.96
C LEU A 348 9.55 -26.20 -17.76
#